data_AF-A0A1H0JHA1-F1
#
_entry.id   AF-A0A1H0JHA1-F1
#
_cell.length_a   1.000
_cell.length_b   1.000
_cell.length_c   1.000
_cell.angle_alpha   90.00
_cell.angle_beta   90.00
_cell.angle_gamma   90.00
#
_symmetry.space_group_name_H-M   'P 1'
#
loop_
_entity.id
_entity.type
_entity.pdbx_description
1 polymer ?
#
loop_
_entity_poly.entity_id
_entity_poly.type
_entity_poly.pdbx_seq_one_letter_code
_entity_poly.pdbx_strand_id
1 'polypeptide(L)'
;MRELMLGPRRFTDLRAGLPGLSANVLTQRLGDLEQAGILVRRRLPPPANVAVYALTDWGLEAEPILQVMGRWAARSPRHDPTMPISVASLVLSLRTMFDAERAQDYDGRLRLRMNEESYLLEIRHRALRIERQADESTAGASLEGIPASIAAFIYGGIPLRDLENTHSLHVAGDRRLIEALPPFFPLPTKASAPLQPGKS
;
A
#
# COMPACT_ATOMS: atom_id res chain seq x y z
N MET A 1 -1.19 -8.83 -10.48
CA MET A 1 -1.70 -9.18 -9.14
C MET A 1 -1.63 -8.02 -8.16
N ARG A 2 -0.46 -7.74 -7.56
CA ARG A 2 -0.28 -6.71 -6.51
C ARG A 2 -0.98 -5.37 -6.80
N GLU A 3 -0.78 -4.80 -7.98
CA GLU A 3 -1.37 -3.51 -8.38
C GLU A 3 -2.90 -3.49 -8.45
N LEU A 4 -3.53 -4.66 -8.59
CA LEU A 4 -4.97 -4.84 -8.73
C LEU A 4 -5.66 -5.28 -7.42
N MET A 5 -4.90 -5.55 -6.35
CA MET A 5 -5.44 -5.89 -5.02
C MET A 5 -6.21 -4.73 -4.37
N LEU A 6 -6.00 -3.52 -4.88
CA LEU A 6 -6.63 -2.29 -4.42
C LEU A 6 -7.72 -1.81 -5.38
N GLY A 7 -8.30 -2.75 -6.12
CA GLY A 7 -9.39 -2.54 -7.07
C GLY A 7 -8.96 -2.42 -8.53
N PRO A 8 -9.94 -2.24 -9.43
CA PRO A 8 -9.70 -2.19 -10.87
C PRO A 8 -8.82 -1.02 -11.28
N ARG A 9 -7.97 -1.22 -12.30
CA ARG A 9 -7.10 -0.17 -12.84
C ARG A 9 -7.10 -0.13 -14.37
N ARG A 10 -6.89 1.07 -14.94
CA ARG A 10 -6.65 1.23 -16.38
C ARG A 10 -5.24 0.74 -16.71
N PHE A 11 -5.00 0.44 -17.98
CA PHE A 11 -3.67 0.07 -18.46
C PHE A 11 -2.63 1.16 -18.16
N THR A 12 -3.00 2.44 -18.36
CA THR A 12 -2.12 3.60 -18.11
C THR A 12 -1.71 3.68 -16.65
N ASP A 13 -2.66 3.46 -15.73
CA ASP A 13 -2.43 3.56 -14.29
C ASP A 13 -1.54 2.40 -13.81
N LEU A 14 -1.76 1.19 -14.35
CA LEU A 14 -0.88 0.04 -14.11
C LEU A 14 0.54 0.29 -14.59
N ARG A 15 0.70 0.87 -15.79
CA ARG A 15 2.01 1.21 -16.35
C ARG A 15 2.72 2.27 -15.52
N ALA A 16 2.00 3.31 -15.08
CA ALA A 16 2.56 4.37 -14.24
C ALA A 16 3.06 3.82 -12.88
N GLY A 17 2.36 2.84 -12.31
CA GLY A 17 2.78 2.16 -11.08
C GLY A 17 3.94 1.17 -11.24
N LEU A 18 4.36 0.87 -12.48
CA LEU A 18 5.37 -0.15 -12.81
C LEU A 18 6.44 0.42 -13.76
N PRO A 19 7.22 1.45 -13.38
CA PRO A 19 8.15 2.15 -14.27
C PRO A 19 9.28 1.26 -14.83
N GLY A 20 9.58 0.11 -14.21
CA GLY A 20 10.56 -0.86 -14.70
C GLY A 20 10.02 -1.89 -15.71
N LEU A 21 8.72 -1.85 -16.05
CA LEU A 21 8.09 -2.83 -16.95
C LEU A 21 7.69 -2.18 -18.27
N SER A 22 8.14 -2.75 -19.40
CA SER A 22 7.74 -2.25 -20.72
C SER A 22 6.25 -2.48 -20.97
N ALA A 23 5.64 -1.63 -21.82
CA ALA A 23 4.23 -1.76 -22.18
C ALA A 23 3.91 -3.13 -22.80
N ASN A 24 4.80 -3.67 -23.65
CA ASN A 24 4.62 -4.97 -24.27
C ASN A 24 4.62 -6.10 -23.24
N VAL A 25 5.54 -6.07 -22.27
CA VAL A 25 5.57 -7.08 -21.20
C VAL A 25 4.33 -6.95 -20.31
N LEU A 26 3.90 -5.73 -19.98
CA LEU A 26 2.67 -5.52 -19.21
C LEU A 26 1.45 -6.11 -19.94
N THR A 27 1.29 -5.85 -21.24
CA THR A 27 0.22 -6.42 -22.06
C THR A 27 0.27 -7.95 -22.05
N GLN A 28 1.44 -8.55 -22.24
CA GLN A 28 1.59 -10.00 -22.20
C GLN A 28 1.17 -10.56 -20.83
N ARG A 29 1.68 -9.99 -19.73
CA ARG A 29 1.36 -10.45 -18.37
C ARG A 29 -0.12 -10.32 -18.04
N LEU A 30 -0.78 -9.26 -18.48
CA LEU A 30 -2.22 -9.10 -18.28
C LEU A 30 -3.01 -10.13 -19.10
N GLY A 31 -2.59 -10.41 -20.33
CA GLY A 31 -3.17 -11.46 -21.17
C GLY A 31 -3.01 -12.86 -20.55
N ASP A 32 -1.82 -13.20 -20.05
CA ASP A 32 -1.55 -14.48 -19.37
C ASP A 32 -2.46 -14.66 -18.14
N LEU A 33 -2.61 -13.62 -17.33
CA LEU A 33 -3.47 -13.64 -16.13
C LEU A 33 -4.96 -13.72 -16.49
N GLU A 34 -5.38 -13.08 -17.60
CA GLU A 34 -6.75 -13.16 -18.10
C GLU A 34 -7.08 -14.57 -18.62
N GLN A 35 -6.16 -15.16 -19.40
CA GLN A 35 -6.28 -16.54 -19.89
C GLN A 35 -6.33 -17.56 -18.74
N ALA A 36 -5.60 -17.30 -17.66
CA ALA A 36 -5.63 -18.13 -16.46
C ALA A 36 -6.90 -17.93 -15.61
N GLY A 37 -7.77 -16.97 -15.91
CA GLY A 37 -8.98 -16.66 -15.12
C GLY A 37 -8.72 -15.89 -13.82
N ILE A 38 -7.51 -15.37 -13.64
CA ILE A 38 -7.09 -14.65 -12.43
C ILE A 38 -7.58 -13.20 -12.44
N LEU A 39 -7.70 -12.61 -13.63
CA LEU A 39 -8.26 -11.28 -13.83
C LEU A 39 -9.23 -11.27 -15.00
N VAL A 40 -10.02 -10.22 -15.09
CA VAL A 40 -10.89 -9.91 -16.22
C VAL A 40 -10.66 -8.49 -16.71
N ARG A 41 -10.72 -8.29 -18.02
CA ARG A 41 -10.84 -6.96 -18.62
C ARG A 41 -12.32 -6.60 -18.77
N ARG A 42 -12.75 -5.50 -18.15
CA ARG A 42 -14.13 -5.00 -18.28
C ARG A 42 -14.17 -3.50 -18.57
N ARG A 43 -15.26 -3.04 -19.17
CA ARG A 43 -15.52 -1.62 -19.42
C ARG A 43 -16.30 -1.04 -18.25
N LEU A 44 -15.80 0.04 -17.65
CA LEU A 44 -16.55 0.76 -16.62
C LEU A 44 -17.77 1.47 -17.24
N PRO A 45 -18.89 1.58 -16.52
CA PRO A 45 -20.04 2.33 -16.97
C PRO A 45 -19.72 3.84 -17.09
N PRO A 46 -20.61 4.63 -17.74
CA PRO A 46 -20.53 6.08 -17.71
C PRO A 46 -20.43 6.64 -16.27
N PRO A 47 -19.74 7.77 -16.05
CA PRO A 47 -19.13 8.64 -17.06
C PRO A 47 -17.71 8.21 -17.49
N ALA A 48 -17.06 7.28 -16.78
CA ALA A 48 -15.66 6.93 -17.05
C ALA A 48 -15.46 6.22 -18.40
N ASN A 49 -16.38 5.33 -18.77
CA ASN A 49 -16.44 4.64 -20.08
C ASN A 49 -15.08 4.05 -20.57
N VAL A 50 -14.29 3.50 -19.65
CA VAL A 50 -12.90 3.10 -19.88
C VAL A 50 -12.70 1.61 -19.58
N ALA A 51 -11.80 0.96 -20.34
CA ALA A 51 -11.40 -0.42 -20.06
C ALA A 51 -10.48 -0.47 -18.83
N VAL A 52 -10.83 -1.35 -17.90
CA VAL A 52 -10.06 -1.63 -16.68
C VAL A 52 -9.80 -3.13 -16.56
N TYR A 53 -8.71 -3.46 -15.88
CA TYR A 53 -8.41 -4.81 -15.43
C TYR A 53 -8.82 -4.92 -13.97
N ALA A 54 -9.48 -6.02 -13.59
CA ALA A 54 -9.88 -6.31 -12.23
C ALA A 54 -9.56 -7.77 -11.91
N LEU A 55 -9.12 -8.05 -10.68
CA LEU A 55 -9.02 -9.43 -10.22
C LEU A 55 -10.42 -10.06 -10.18
N THR A 56 -10.49 -11.35 -10.49
CA THR A 56 -11.66 -12.17 -10.17
C THR A 56 -11.71 -12.44 -8.67
N ASP A 57 -12.81 -13.00 -8.18
CA ASP A 57 -12.91 -13.43 -6.78
C ASP A 57 -11.78 -14.42 -6.44
N TRP A 58 -11.53 -15.39 -7.34
CA TRP A 58 -10.39 -16.30 -7.23
C TRP A 58 -9.03 -15.58 -7.27
N GLY A 59 -8.88 -14.54 -8.10
CA GLY A 59 -7.68 -13.72 -8.11
C GLY A 59 -7.43 -12.96 -6.79
N LEU A 60 -8.49 -12.55 -6.10
CA LEU A 60 -8.42 -11.89 -4.78
C LEU A 60 -8.04 -12.86 -3.66
N GLU A 61 -8.35 -14.15 -3.79
CA GLU A 61 -7.91 -15.19 -2.84
C GLU A 61 -6.38 -15.30 -2.71
N ALA A 62 -5.61 -14.71 -3.63
CA ALA A 62 -4.16 -14.63 -3.53
C ALA A 62 -3.66 -13.61 -2.49
N GLU A 63 -4.50 -12.72 -1.96
CA GLU A 63 -4.09 -11.67 -1.01
C GLU A 63 -3.37 -12.23 0.24
N PRO A 64 -3.87 -13.27 0.95
CA PRO A 64 -3.17 -13.86 2.08
C PRO A 64 -1.75 -14.36 1.73
N ILE A 65 -1.56 -14.89 0.52
CA ILE A 65 -0.24 -15.35 0.05
C ILE A 65 0.70 -14.15 -0.12
N LEU A 66 0.22 -13.06 -0.73
CA LEU A 66 0.98 -11.82 -0.84
C LEU A 66 1.35 -11.25 0.53
N GLN A 67 0.46 -11.32 1.52
CA GLN A 67 0.75 -10.87 2.88
C GLN A 67 1.82 -11.73 3.56
N VAL A 68 1.77 -13.05 3.41
CA VAL A 68 2.81 -13.96 3.94
C VAL A 68 4.16 -13.63 3.31
N MET A 69 4.22 -13.45 1.99
CA MET A 69 5.46 -13.03 1.31
C MET A 69 5.93 -11.64 1.76
N GLY A 70 5.01 -10.70 1.98
CA GLY A 70 5.32 -9.37 2.51
C GLY A 70 5.94 -9.43 3.91
N ARG A 71 5.37 -10.21 4.83
CA ARG A 71 5.93 -10.46 6.16
C ARG A 71 7.31 -11.09 6.08
N TRP A 72 7.49 -12.10 5.23
CA TRP A 72 8.79 -12.72 5.00
C TRP A 72 9.82 -11.71 4.47
N ALA A 73 9.46 -10.91 3.47
CA ALA A 73 10.36 -9.91 2.87
C ALA A 73 10.77 -8.83 3.87
N ALA A 74 9.85 -8.36 4.71
CA ALA A 74 10.12 -7.36 5.75
C ALA A 74 11.15 -7.83 6.80
N ARG A 75 11.25 -9.15 7.03
CA ARG A 75 12.28 -9.75 7.90
C ARG A 75 13.68 -9.70 7.28
N SER A 76 13.85 -9.43 5.99
CA SER A 76 15.17 -9.39 5.37
C SER A 76 16.13 -8.46 6.15
N PRO A 77 17.37 -8.89 6.46
CA PRO A 77 18.38 -8.02 7.06
C PRO A 77 18.68 -6.76 6.24
N ARG A 78 18.41 -6.82 4.93
CA ARG A 78 18.61 -5.71 3.98
C ARG A 78 17.37 -4.86 3.75
N HIS A 79 16.24 -5.20 4.36
CA HIS A 79 15.03 -4.39 4.19
C HIS A 79 15.15 -3.10 5.01
N ASP A 80 15.11 -1.98 4.31
CA ASP A 80 15.10 -0.63 4.85
C ASP A 80 13.75 0.04 4.52
N PRO A 81 12.92 0.36 5.52
CA PRO A 81 11.61 0.98 5.29
C PRO A 81 11.68 2.43 4.77
N THR A 82 12.86 3.04 4.73
CA THR A 82 13.06 4.41 4.21
C THR A 82 13.35 4.43 2.70
N MET A 83 13.61 3.26 2.10
CA MET A 83 13.87 3.14 0.66
C MET A 83 12.59 3.32 -0.17
N PRO A 84 12.70 3.73 -1.46
CA PRO A 84 11.54 3.89 -2.32
C PRO A 84 10.65 2.64 -2.40
N ILE A 85 9.35 2.85 -2.21
CA ILE A 85 8.31 1.83 -2.27
C ILE A 85 7.20 2.31 -3.19
N SER A 86 6.58 1.43 -3.97
CA SER A 86 5.43 1.85 -4.78
C SER A 86 4.16 1.96 -3.91
N VAL A 87 3.21 2.78 -4.35
CA VAL A 87 1.92 3.00 -3.65
C VAL A 87 1.24 1.69 -3.28
N ALA A 88 1.10 0.76 -4.24
CA ALA A 88 0.48 -0.53 -3.99
C ALA A 88 1.22 -1.37 -2.94
N SER A 89 2.56 -1.32 -2.90
CA SER A 89 3.33 -2.04 -1.86
C SER A 89 3.14 -1.43 -0.50
N LEU A 90 3.09 -0.10 -0.38
CA LEU A 90 2.85 0.57 0.89
C LEU A 90 1.46 0.24 1.44
N VAL A 91 0.41 0.35 0.62
CA VAL A 91 -0.95 0.04 1.09
C VAL A 91 -1.09 -1.44 1.48
N LEU A 92 -0.49 -2.35 0.70
CA LEU A 92 -0.48 -3.77 1.06
C LEU A 92 0.38 -4.06 2.29
N SER A 93 1.47 -3.32 2.54
CA SER A 93 2.23 -3.49 3.77
C SER A 93 1.41 -3.08 4.99
N LEU A 94 0.61 -2.00 4.89
CA LEU A 94 -0.31 -1.61 5.96
C LEU A 94 -1.32 -2.73 6.26
N ARG A 95 -1.96 -3.31 5.23
CA ARG A 95 -2.84 -4.48 5.40
C ARG A 95 -2.12 -5.69 5.99
N THR A 96 -0.85 -5.89 5.63
CA THR A 96 -0.03 -7.04 6.03
C THR A 96 0.44 -6.96 7.49
N MET A 97 0.75 -5.74 7.97
CA MET A 97 1.36 -5.49 9.27
C MET A 97 0.38 -5.03 10.33
N PHE A 98 -0.89 -4.82 9.97
CA PHE A 98 -1.91 -4.38 10.91
C PHE A 98 -2.06 -5.34 12.10
N ASP A 99 -1.93 -4.79 13.30
CA ASP A 99 -2.09 -5.48 14.57
C ASP A 99 -3.36 -4.96 15.26
N ALA A 100 -4.37 -5.83 15.30
CA ALA A 100 -5.71 -5.55 15.81
C ALA A 100 -5.74 -5.29 17.32
N GLU A 101 -4.80 -5.88 18.09
CA GLU A 101 -4.67 -5.66 19.53
C GLU A 101 -4.16 -4.26 19.82
N ARG A 102 -3.15 -3.82 19.06
CA ARG A 102 -2.56 -2.50 19.25
C ARG A 102 -3.49 -1.36 18.85
N ALA A 103 -4.43 -1.63 17.95
CA ALA A 103 -5.42 -0.67 17.46
C ALA A 103 -6.78 -0.74 18.18
N GLN A 104 -6.87 -1.43 19.33
CA GLN A 104 -8.17 -1.75 19.94
C GLN A 104 -8.98 -0.54 20.40
N ASP A 105 -8.31 0.51 20.87
CA ASP A 105 -8.93 1.74 21.39
C ASP A 105 -9.02 2.83 20.32
N TYR A 106 -8.74 2.48 19.06
CA TYR A 106 -8.71 3.40 17.95
C TYR A 106 -9.97 3.28 17.08
N ASP A 107 -10.65 4.39 16.87
CA ASP A 107 -11.68 4.57 15.84
C ASP A 107 -11.29 5.80 15.01
N GLY A 108 -10.91 5.56 13.76
CA GLY A 108 -10.41 6.62 12.90
C GLY A 108 -10.65 6.35 11.43
N ARG A 109 -11.02 7.43 10.74
CA ARG A 109 -11.19 7.48 9.29
C ARG A 109 -10.28 8.55 8.73
N LEU A 110 -9.30 8.12 7.95
CA LEU A 110 -8.17 8.90 7.48
C LEU A 110 -8.06 8.82 5.97
N ARG A 111 -7.57 9.89 5.36
CA ARG A 111 -7.23 9.88 3.94
C ARG A 111 -5.73 9.78 3.76
N LEU A 112 -5.28 8.88 2.89
CA LEU A 112 -3.89 8.80 2.43
C LEU A 112 -3.85 9.26 0.97
N ARG A 113 -3.10 10.34 0.69
CA ARG A 113 -2.86 10.85 -0.65
C ARG A 113 -1.41 10.61 -1.05
N MET A 114 -1.22 9.89 -2.14
CA MET A 114 0.10 9.57 -2.68
C MET A 114 0.07 9.74 -4.19
N ASN A 115 0.85 10.68 -4.70
CA ASN A 115 0.81 11.09 -6.10
C ASN A 115 -0.63 11.52 -6.47
N GLU A 116 -1.20 10.98 -7.54
CA GLU A 116 -2.59 11.23 -7.97
C GLU A 116 -3.60 10.25 -7.34
N GLU A 117 -3.15 9.38 -6.42
CA GLU A 117 -3.99 8.35 -5.84
C GLU A 117 -4.44 8.73 -4.42
N SER A 118 -5.74 8.57 -4.16
CA SER A 118 -6.35 8.78 -2.85
C SER A 118 -6.92 7.47 -2.32
N TYR A 119 -6.65 7.20 -1.05
CA TYR A 119 -7.13 6.03 -0.32
C TYR A 119 -7.83 6.48 0.95
N LEU A 120 -8.95 5.84 1.24
CA LEU A 120 -9.59 5.94 2.53
C LEU A 120 -9.10 4.77 3.39
N LEU A 121 -8.46 5.11 4.50
CA LEU A 121 -8.10 4.18 5.57
C LEU A 121 -9.12 4.32 6.70
N GLU A 122 -9.77 3.23 7.06
CA GLU A 122 -10.69 3.16 8.19
C GLU A 122 -10.23 2.05 9.13
N ILE A 123 -10.02 2.39 10.40
CA ILE A 123 -9.80 1.42 11.46
C ILE A 123 -10.98 1.55 12.42
N ARG A 124 -11.80 0.50 12.48
CA ARG A 124 -12.97 0.41 13.36
C ARG A 124 -13.17 -1.01 13.82
N HIS A 125 -13.58 -1.18 15.08
CA HIS A 125 -13.84 -2.50 15.66
C HIS A 125 -12.70 -3.49 15.42
N ARG A 126 -11.45 -3.02 15.59
CA ARG A 126 -10.23 -3.83 15.41
C ARG A 126 -10.04 -4.37 13.99
N ALA A 127 -10.71 -3.78 13.00
CA ALA A 127 -10.58 -4.12 11.59
C ALA A 127 -10.03 -2.92 10.81
N LEU A 128 -9.05 -3.19 9.96
CA LEU A 128 -8.52 -2.24 8.99
C LEU A 128 -9.20 -2.45 7.64
N ARG A 129 -9.73 -1.37 7.07
CA ARG A 129 -10.14 -1.29 5.66
C ARG A 129 -9.35 -0.19 4.98
N ILE A 130 -8.82 -0.50 3.80
CA ILE A 130 -8.19 0.51 2.93
C ILE A 130 -8.76 0.35 1.54
N GLU A 131 -9.40 1.40 1.04
CA GLU A 131 -10.03 1.41 -0.28
C GLU A 131 -9.55 2.62 -1.07
N ARG A 132 -9.30 2.42 -2.36
CA ARG A 132 -9.11 3.54 -3.29
C ARG A 132 -10.44 4.26 -3.42
N GLN A 133 -10.47 5.55 -3.11
CA GLN A 133 -11.68 6.35 -3.22
C GLN A 133 -11.37 7.73 -3.81
N ALA A 134 -12.34 8.30 -4.53
CA ALA A 134 -12.28 9.70 -4.90
C ALA A 134 -12.31 10.58 -3.64
N ASP A 135 -11.84 11.82 -3.77
CA ASP A 135 -11.60 12.75 -2.67
C ASP A 135 -12.88 13.29 -1.98
N GLU A 136 -14.04 12.70 -2.29
CA GLU A 136 -15.37 13.17 -1.95
C GLU A 136 -15.87 12.68 -0.58
N SER A 137 -15.19 11.69 0.04
CA SER A 137 -15.59 11.16 1.35
C SER A 137 -15.16 12.07 2.52
N THR A 138 -15.91 12.09 3.62
CA THR A 138 -15.47 12.80 4.83
C THR A 138 -14.44 11.96 5.60
N ALA A 139 -13.28 12.54 5.89
CA ALA A 139 -12.23 11.95 6.72
C ALA A 139 -11.88 12.91 7.87
N GLY A 140 -11.55 12.36 9.04
CA GLY A 140 -11.17 13.15 10.23
C GLY A 140 -9.79 13.79 10.10
N ALA A 141 -8.91 13.21 9.29
CA ALA A 141 -7.63 13.79 8.92
C ALA A 141 -7.14 13.23 7.57
N SER A 142 -6.14 13.90 6.99
CA SER A 142 -5.46 13.45 5.78
C SER A 142 -3.95 13.51 5.93
N LEU A 143 -3.29 12.51 5.35
CA LEU A 143 -1.84 12.39 5.22
C LEU A 143 -1.49 12.40 3.73
N GLU A 144 -0.78 13.42 3.27
CA GLU A 144 -0.40 13.59 1.88
C GLU A 144 1.12 13.60 1.72
N GLY A 145 1.66 12.84 0.78
CA GLY A 145 3.09 12.82 0.53
C GLY A 145 3.52 11.68 -0.38
N ILE A 146 4.83 11.50 -0.52
CA ILE A 146 5.35 10.36 -1.29
C ILE A 146 5.29 9.07 -0.46
N PRO A 147 5.15 7.89 -1.10
CA PRO A 147 5.06 6.61 -0.38
C PRO A 147 6.25 6.36 0.56
N ALA A 148 7.46 6.77 0.18
CA ALA A 148 8.65 6.61 1.02
C ALA A 148 8.55 7.40 2.34
N SER A 149 8.01 8.62 2.32
CA SER A 149 7.83 9.44 3.53
C SER A 149 6.78 8.85 4.47
N ILE A 150 5.68 8.34 3.92
CA ILE A 150 4.65 7.65 4.73
C ILE A 150 5.23 6.36 5.31
N ALA A 151 5.99 5.58 4.54
CA ALA A 151 6.67 4.38 5.05
C ALA A 151 7.69 4.72 6.13
N ALA A 152 8.45 5.80 5.97
CA ALA A 152 9.43 6.24 6.97
C ALA A 152 8.76 6.73 8.27
N PHE A 153 7.59 7.37 8.18
CA PHE A 153 6.77 7.69 9.34
C PHE A 153 6.24 6.45 10.06
N ILE A 154 5.58 5.54 9.32
CA ILE A 154 4.90 4.38 9.91
C ILE A 154 5.89 3.32 10.41
N TYR A 155 6.95 3.05 9.65
CA TYR A 155 7.88 1.94 9.90
C TYR A 155 9.29 2.38 10.27
N GLY A 156 9.73 3.55 9.77
CA GLY A 156 11.08 4.06 9.98
C GLY A 156 11.27 4.82 11.29
N GLY A 157 10.17 5.12 12.01
CA GLY A 157 10.20 5.88 13.26
C GLY A 157 10.56 7.35 13.08
N ILE A 158 10.49 7.88 11.85
CA ILE A 158 10.77 9.29 11.60
C ILE A 158 9.57 10.12 12.11
N PRO A 159 9.78 11.10 13.02
CA PRO A 159 8.72 11.95 13.51
C PRO A 159 8.00 12.72 12.39
N LEU A 160 6.68 12.82 12.50
CA LEU A 160 5.81 13.51 11.53
C LEU A 160 6.30 14.94 11.22
N ARG A 161 6.66 15.68 12.27
CA ARG A 161 7.20 17.05 12.20
C ARG A 161 8.45 17.17 11.31
N ASP A 162 9.32 16.15 11.30
CA ASP A 162 10.59 16.21 10.57
C ASP A 162 10.33 16.02 9.07
N LEU A 163 9.34 15.20 8.72
CA LEU A 163 8.88 15.00 7.35
C LEU A 163 8.11 16.21 6.81
N GLU A 164 7.37 16.91 7.67
CA GLU A 164 6.70 18.18 7.33
C GLU A 164 7.71 19.31 7.09
N ASN A 165 8.75 19.41 7.91
CA ASN A 165 9.82 20.41 7.74
C ASN A 165 10.58 20.25 6.41
N THR A 166 10.64 19.03 5.88
CA THR A 166 11.24 18.74 4.57
C THR A 166 10.24 18.83 3.42
N HIS A 167 8.99 19.23 3.69
CA HIS A 167 7.89 19.26 2.73
C HIS A 167 7.66 17.93 1.99
N SER A 168 8.08 16.81 2.60
CA SER A 168 7.93 15.48 2.00
C SER A 168 6.61 14.81 2.38
N LEU A 169 5.92 15.38 3.38
CA LEU A 169 4.66 14.92 3.91
C LEU A 169 3.89 16.11 4.50
N HIS A 170 2.56 16.10 4.35
CA HIS A 170 1.64 17.12 4.82
C HIS A 170 0.47 16.49 5.57
N VAL A 171 0.07 17.11 6.67
CA VAL A 171 -1.03 16.65 7.51
C VAL A 171 -2.11 17.72 7.58
N ALA A 172 -3.38 17.32 7.41
CA ALA A 172 -4.52 18.19 7.63
C ALA A 172 -5.59 17.48 8.49
N GLY A 173 -6.42 18.26 9.19
CA GLY A 173 -7.43 17.74 10.11
C GLY A 173 -6.87 17.34 11.48
N ASP A 174 -7.47 16.32 12.11
CA ASP A 174 -7.05 15.87 13.44
C ASP A 174 -5.76 15.04 13.39
N ARG A 175 -4.64 15.70 13.71
CA ARG A 175 -3.30 15.11 13.79
C ARG A 175 -3.21 13.89 14.71
N ARG A 176 -3.99 13.83 15.79
CA ARG A 176 -3.94 12.73 16.76
C ARG A 176 -4.30 11.40 16.11
N LEU A 177 -5.21 11.42 15.13
CA LEU A 177 -5.59 10.24 14.37
C LEU A 177 -4.41 9.67 13.55
N ILE A 178 -3.51 10.53 13.07
CA ILE A 178 -2.34 10.12 12.25
C ILE A 178 -1.17 9.70 13.14
N GLU A 179 -0.88 10.46 14.20
CA GLU A 179 0.23 10.18 15.12
C GLU A 179 0.07 8.86 15.87
N ALA A 180 -1.17 8.38 16.06
CA ALA A 180 -1.45 7.09 16.68
C ALA A 180 -1.12 5.88 15.79
N LEU A 181 -0.92 6.06 14.48
CA LEU A 181 -0.82 4.94 13.53
C LEU A 181 0.40 4.03 13.67
N PRO A 182 1.65 4.53 13.84
CA PRO A 182 2.84 3.68 13.73
C PRO A 182 2.82 2.42 14.61
N PRO A 183 2.40 2.50 15.90
CA PRO A 183 2.27 1.31 16.73
C PRO A 183 1.38 0.21 16.16
N PHE A 184 0.37 0.53 15.33
CA PHE A 184 -0.58 -0.44 14.79
C PHE A 184 -0.01 -1.31 13.66
N PHE A 185 1.19 -0.99 13.17
CA PHE A 185 1.81 -1.68 12.04
C PHE A 185 3.21 -2.21 12.38
N PRO A 186 3.36 -3.08 13.40
CA PRO A 186 4.68 -3.58 13.80
C PRO A 186 5.35 -4.35 12.67
N LEU A 187 6.59 -3.97 12.33
CA LEU A 187 7.44 -4.78 11.46
C LEU A 187 7.88 -6.06 12.21
N PRO A 188 7.95 -7.21 11.52
CA PRO A 188 8.43 -8.44 12.12
C PRO A 188 9.93 -8.35 12.42
N THR A 189 10.36 -9.10 13.44
CA THR A 189 11.79 -9.22 13.78
C THR A 189 12.61 -9.67 12.57
N LYS A 190 13.72 -8.97 12.33
CA LYS A 190 14.65 -9.30 11.24
C LYS A 190 15.16 -10.74 11.38
N ALA A 191 15.32 -11.41 10.25
CA ALA A 191 16.08 -12.64 10.18
C ALA A 191 17.55 -12.36 10.50
N SER A 192 18.25 -13.34 11.04
CA SER A 192 19.69 -13.24 11.28
C SER A 192 20.42 -13.06 9.94
N ALA A 193 21.40 -12.15 9.90
CA ALA A 193 22.29 -12.07 8.74
C ALA A 193 23.21 -13.31 8.75
N PRO A 194 23.50 -13.91 7.58
CA PRO A 194 24.55 -14.91 7.51
C PRO A 194 25.87 -14.30 7.98
N LEU A 195 26.63 -15.04 8.78
CA LEU A 195 28.00 -14.67 9.16
C LEU A 195 28.77 -14.34 7.88
N GLN A 196 29.35 -13.15 7.78
CA GLN A 196 30.26 -12.87 6.67
C GLN A 196 31.43 -13.86 6.79
N PRO A 197 31.79 -14.62 5.74
CA PRO A 197 33.02 -15.38 5.77
C PRO A 197 34.15 -14.37 5.99
N GLY A 198 34.91 -14.60 7.06
CA GLY A 198 36.00 -13.70 7.46
C GLY A 198 36.89 -13.41 6.26
N LYS A 199 37.27 -12.14 6.09
CA LYS A 199 38.38 -11.78 5.21
C LYS A 199 39.62 -12.48 5.78
N SER A 200 39.99 -13.62 5.19
CA SER A 200 41.31 -14.22 5.34
C SER A 200 42.34 -13.44 4.54
#